data_AF-A0A1B9F5V8-F1
#
_entry.id   AF-A0A1B9F5V8-F1
#
_cell.length_a   1.000
_cell.length_b   1.000
_cell.length_c   1.000
_cell.angle_alpha   90.00
_cell.angle_beta   90.00
_cell.angle_gamma   90.00
#
_symmetry.space_group_name_H-M   'P 1'
#
loop_
_entity.id
_entity.type
_entity.pdbx_description
1 polymer ?
#
loop_
_entity_poly.entity_id
_entity_poly.type
_entity_poly.pdbx_seq_one_letter_code
_entity_poly.pdbx_strand_id
1 'polypeptide(L)'
;MGFAWKFRLVSLMLVVLLSGCAFRSQHVLRQTSLGFNKALQHTLGEQMLLNLVRLRYGESPVFLEVTSISSQYSYSGTISGKADIKEVSPDSYGVNLGFTFAEKPTFTLIPLQGEKFARRLLSPIPIDHLILLLNSGWRVDRVLRLCVQSLNGIPNAPTASGPTPEEAPQFEEFLELVYKLEALRKNGKLRFAYVKKENQAIPALILSGQGSLEKEVREMLGLIDAPYYPLVGLEAPKGPSVIQLETRSLIGVLFYLSHGIEIPVKDLENGKAIITRDQDGRYFSWQRLLGDLFNIHQNEQLPSEANIAVKYRGRWYYISDQDTSTKSTFILLQQLFALEASKGKGMSPLLTLPVN
;
A
#
# COMPACT_ATOMS: atom_id res chain seq x y z
N MET A 1 -14.08 3.86 71.58
CA MET A 1 -14.58 3.46 70.22
C MET A 1 -14.15 4.38 69.07
N GLY A 2 -13.20 5.32 69.22
CA GLY A 2 -12.80 6.25 68.14
C GLY A 2 -11.56 5.85 67.30
N PHE A 3 -10.73 4.93 67.78
CA PHE A 3 -9.44 4.61 67.16
C PHE A 3 -9.56 3.61 65.99
N ALA A 4 -10.51 2.67 66.09
CA ALA A 4 -10.75 1.66 65.06
C ALA A 4 -11.36 2.23 63.76
N TRP A 5 -12.09 3.36 63.84
CA TRP A 5 -12.73 3.96 62.67
C TRP A 5 -11.73 4.74 61.79
N LYS A 6 -10.76 5.42 62.42
CA LYS A 6 -9.66 6.11 61.71
C LYS A 6 -8.76 5.12 60.96
N PHE A 7 -8.46 3.97 61.56
CA PHE A 7 -7.69 2.89 60.90
C PHE A 7 -8.43 2.28 59.70
N ARG A 8 -9.76 2.11 59.81
CA ARG A 8 -10.60 1.60 58.70
C ARG A 8 -10.68 2.58 57.52
N LEU A 9 -10.75 3.89 57.78
CA LEU A 9 -10.76 4.92 56.72
C LEU A 9 -9.42 5.03 55.98
N VAL A 10 -8.30 4.95 56.69
CA VAL A 10 -6.96 4.95 56.07
C VAL A 10 -6.74 3.69 55.23
N SER A 11 -7.18 2.52 55.72
CA SER A 11 -7.09 1.27 54.98
C SER A 11 -7.95 1.27 53.71
N LEU A 12 -9.17 1.83 53.76
CA LEU A 12 -10.04 1.97 52.60
C LEU A 12 -9.43 2.92 51.53
N MET A 13 -8.83 4.04 51.96
CA MET A 13 -8.15 4.98 51.07
C MET A 13 -6.92 4.36 50.40
N LEU A 14 -6.16 3.54 51.13
CA LEU A 14 -5.01 2.80 50.58
C LEU A 14 -5.44 1.78 49.51
N VAL A 15 -6.55 1.07 49.73
CA VAL A 15 -7.10 0.09 48.78
C VAL A 15 -7.61 0.77 47.50
N VAL A 16 -8.22 1.95 47.60
CA VAL A 16 -8.65 2.75 46.43
C VAL A 16 -7.45 3.28 45.64
N LEU A 17 -6.39 3.72 46.31
CA LEU A 17 -5.15 4.18 45.65
C LEU A 17 -4.41 3.05 44.93
N LEU A 18 -4.40 1.84 45.50
CA LEU A 18 -3.73 0.66 44.92
C LEU A 18 -4.52 0.05 43.74
N SER A 19 -5.85 0.09 43.77
CA SER A 19 -6.69 -0.42 42.68
C SER A 19 -6.72 0.52 41.45
N GLY A 20 -6.39 1.80 41.62
CA GLY A 20 -6.27 2.75 40.50
C GLY A 20 -5.06 2.51 39.57
N CYS A 21 -3.97 1.93 40.07
CA CYS A 21 -2.74 1.74 39.28
C CYS A 21 -2.85 0.58 38.27
N ALA A 22 -3.57 -0.48 38.59
CA ALA A 22 -3.73 -1.65 37.72
C ALA A 22 -4.71 -1.41 36.56
N PHE A 23 -5.80 -0.66 36.81
CA PHE A 23 -6.78 -0.36 35.76
C PHE A 23 -6.28 0.72 34.78
N ARG A 24 -5.50 1.69 35.28
CA ARG A 24 -4.94 2.78 34.47
C ARG A 24 -3.82 2.29 33.54
N SER A 25 -3.01 1.30 33.95
CA SER A 25 -1.92 0.80 33.10
C SER A 25 -2.45 0.10 31.84
N GLN A 26 -3.49 -0.74 31.95
CA GLN A 26 -4.00 -1.51 30.81
C GLN A 26 -4.79 -0.66 29.81
N HIS A 27 -5.51 0.37 30.28
CA HIS A 27 -6.23 1.30 29.40
C HIS A 27 -5.27 2.25 28.66
N VAL A 28 -4.25 2.76 29.35
CA VAL A 28 -3.20 3.59 28.74
C VAL A 28 -2.45 2.79 27.68
N LEU A 29 -2.00 1.58 27.97
CA LEU A 29 -1.29 0.72 26.99
C LEU A 29 -2.11 0.47 25.70
N ARG A 30 -3.44 0.28 25.82
CA ARG A 30 -4.33 0.03 24.67
C ARG A 30 -4.59 1.29 23.84
N GLN A 31 -4.76 2.45 24.48
CA GLN A 31 -4.91 3.73 23.76
C GLN A 31 -3.62 4.12 23.05
N THR A 32 -2.49 3.89 23.71
CA THR A 32 -1.14 4.15 23.22
C THR A 32 -0.82 3.28 21.99
N SER A 33 -1.08 1.97 22.02
CA SER A 33 -0.85 1.08 20.86
C SER A 33 -1.70 1.41 19.63
N LEU A 34 -2.95 1.84 19.82
CA LEU A 34 -3.83 2.26 18.72
C LEU A 34 -3.37 3.57 18.08
N GLY A 35 -2.97 4.56 18.89
CA GLY A 35 -2.41 5.82 18.38
C GLY A 35 -1.15 5.58 17.55
N PHE A 36 -0.28 4.68 17.99
CA PHE A 36 0.92 4.31 17.25
C PHE A 36 0.62 3.65 15.91
N ASN A 37 -0.29 2.68 15.90
CA ASN A 37 -0.67 1.97 14.68
C ASN A 37 -1.17 2.97 13.61
N LYS A 38 -2.02 3.92 14.00
CA LYS A 38 -2.52 4.98 13.12
C LYS A 38 -1.40 5.88 12.61
N ALA A 39 -0.53 6.38 13.50
CA ALA A 39 0.56 7.27 13.12
C ALA A 39 1.55 6.60 12.14
N LEU A 40 1.89 5.33 12.40
CA LEU A 40 2.76 4.55 11.53
C LEU A 40 2.13 4.30 10.16
N GLN A 41 0.87 3.85 10.14
CA GLN A 41 0.13 3.62 8.90
C GLN A 41 0.07 4.90 8.04
N HIS A 42 -0.22 6.04 8.67
CA HIS A 42 -0.28 7.33 7.99
C HIS A 42 1.07 7.72 7.41
N THR A 43 2.14 7.64 8.21
CA THR A 43 3.51 8.01 7.79
C THR A 43 3.99 7.17 6.60
N LEU A 44 3.78 5.85 6.65
CA LEU A 44 4.17 4.95 5.56
C LEU A 44 3.34 5.20 4.29
N GLY A 45 2.05 5.49 4.45
CA GLY A 45 1.19 5.89 3.35
C GLY A 45 1.65 7.19 2.69
N GLU A 46 1.92 8.24 3.48
CA GLU A 46 2.34 9.54 2.94
C GLU A 46 3.67 9.41 2.20
N GLN A 47 4.60 8.66 2.77
CA GLN A 47 5.86 8.36 2.09
C GLN A 47 5.64 7.66 0.75
N MET A 48 4.75 6.65 0.70
CA MET A 48 4.43 5.95 -0.54
C MET A 48 3.82 6.89 -1.57
N LEU A 49 2.82 7.68 -1.18
CA LEU A 49 2.17 8.64 -2.06
C LEU A 49 3.15 9.71 -2.59
N LEU A 50 4.00 10.25 -1.71
CA LEU A 50 5.02 11.22 -2.08
C LEU A 50 6.01 10.63 -3.11
N ASN A 51 6.39 9.36 -2.95
CA ASN A 51 7.27 8.70 -3.92
C ASN A 51 6.58 8.50 -5.28
N LEU A 52 5.29 8.17 -5.32
CA LEU A 52 4.55 8.12 -6.59
C LEU A 52 4.52 9.49 -7.27
N VAL A 53 4.27 10.57 -6.52
CA VAL A 53 4.30 11.93 -7.06
C VAL A 53 5.70 12.27 -7.59
N ARG A 54 6.78 11.99 -6.85
CA ARG A 54 8.17 12.18 -7.31
C ARG A 54 8.44 11.46 -8.62
N LEU A 55 8.09 10.18 -8.70
CA LEU A 55 8.30 9.37 -9.91
C LEU A 55 7.56 9.97 -11.11
N ARG A 56 6.36 10.51 -10.91
CA ARG A 56 5.61 11.19 -11.98
C ARG A 56 6.30 12.46 -12.48
N TYR A 57 7.00 13.18 -11.60
CA TYR A 57 7.86 14.32 -11.96
C TYR A 57 9.27 13.92 -12.42
N GLY A 58 9.54 12.62 -12.64
CA GLY A 58 10.85 12.14 -13.08
C GLY A 58 11.93 12.16 -12.00
N GLU A 59 11.54 12.23 -10.72
CA GLU A 59 12.44 12.27 -9.58
C GLU A 59 12.59 10.90 -8.91
N SER A 60 13.75 10.66 -8.28
CA SER A 60 14.02 9.39 -7.61
C SER A 60 13.18 9.22 -6.34
N PRO A 61 12.67 8.00 -6.06
CA PRO A 61 11.93 7.74 -4.84
C PRO A 61 12.89 7.56 -3.65
N VAL A 62 12.42 7.89 -2.46
CA VAL A 62 13.17 7.71 -1.21
C VAL A 62 12.33 6.91 -0.24
N PHE A 63 12.82 5.74 0.15
CA PHE A 63 12.19 4.90 1.16
C PHE A 63 12.98 4.93 2.46
N LEU A 64 12.27 5.08 3.55
CA LEU A 64 12.77 5.07 4.91
C LEU A 64 12.19 3.85 5.63
N GLU A 65 13.05 3.11 6.31
CA GLU A 65 12.70 1.97 7.15
C GLU A 65 12.63 2.40 8.61
N VAL A 66 11.59 1.96 9.32
CA VAL A 66 11.48 2.13 10.77
C VAL A 66 12.37 1.10 11.46
N THR A 67 13.41 1.56 12.15
CA THR A 67 14.36 0.68 12.86
C THR A 67 14.09 0.57 14.36
N SER A 68 13.58 1.65 14.97
CA SER A 68 13.23 1.66 16.38
C SER A 68 12.10 2.65 16.64
N ILE A 69 11.31 2.34 17.67
CA ILE A 69 10.24 3.19 18.18
C ILE A 69 10.61 3.55 19.62
N SER A 70 10.62 4.84 19.95
CA SER A 70 10.78 5.31 21.33
C SER A 70 9.63 6.26 21.69
N SER A 71 9.08 6.13 22.90
CA SER A 71 8.05 7.05 23.42
C SER A 71 8.69 8.10 24.31
N GLN A 72 8.37 9.36 24.09
CA GLN A 72 8.66 10.45 25.03
C GLN A 72 7.36 10.90 25.71
N TYR A 73 7.38 10.92 27.04
CA TYR A 73 6.28 11.41 27.87
C TYR A 73 6.60 12.84 28.32
N SER A 74 5.78 13.81 27.92
CA SER A 74 5.90 15.17 28.40
C SER A 74 4.74 15.50 29.34
N TYR A 75 5.09 16.01 30.52
CA TYR A 75 4.15 16.52 31.51
C TYR A 75 4.35 18.02 31.62
N SER A 76 3.30 18.79 31.28
CA SER A 76 3.31 20.23 31.50
C SER A 76 2.10 20.61 32.34
N GLY A 77 2.38 21.29 33.46
CA GLY A 77 1.38 21.88 34.34
C GLY A 77 1.49 23.39 34.28
N THR A 78 0.44 24.08 33.86
CA THR A 78 0.38 25.55 33.89
C THR A 78 -0.75 25.97 34.82
N ILE A 79 -0.41 26.59 35.95
CA ILE A 79 -1.37 27.19 36.87
C ILE A 79 -1.54 28.65 36.44
N SER A 80 -2.51 28.94 35.57
CA SER A 80 -2.92 30.31 35.25
C SER A 80 -4.30 30.57 35.83
N GLY A 81 -4.37 31.41 36.87
CA GLY A 81 -5.59 31.77 37.59
C GLY A 81 -6.55 32.71 36.83
N LYS A 82 -6.87 32.41 35.58
CA LYS A 82 -7.94 33.07 34.82
C LYS A 82 -8.74 32.02 34.05
N ALA A 83 -10.02 31.92 34.36
CA ALA A 83 -10.97 31.08 33.63
C ALA A 83 -11.29 31.78 32.31
N ASP A 84 -10.72 31.29 31.22
CA ASP A 84 -11.09 31.66 29.87
C ASP A 84 -11.58 30.40 29.14
N ILE A 85 -12.78 30.46 28.58
CA ILE A 85 -13.41 29.33 27.91
C ILE A 85 -13.02 29.44 26.44
N LYS A 86 -12.01 28.68 26.01
CA LYS A 86 -11.70 28.47 24.60
C LYS A 86 -12.06 27.06 24.17
N GLU A 87 -12.78 26.98 23.07
CA GLU A 87 -13.13 25.74 22.38
C GLU A 87 -11.86 25.02 21.92
N VAL A 88 -11.61 23.82 22.46
CA VAL A 88 -10.50 22.95 22.06
C VAL A 88 -11.09 21.63 21.58
N SER A 89 -11.30 21.52 20.25
CA SER A 89 -11.60 20.31 19.44
C SER A 89 -12.72 19.34 19.89
N PRO A 90 -13.32 18.56 18.97
CA PRO A 90 -14.61 17.89 19.22
C PRO A 90 -14.59 16.71 20.22
N ASP A 91 -13.42 16.23 20.64
CA ASP A 91 -13.28 14.92 21.33
C ASP A 91 -12.76 15.00 22.79
N SER A 92 -12.84 16.15 23.46
CA SER A 92 -12.46 16.23 24.88
C SER A 92 -13.35 17.13 25.72
N TYR A 93 -14.08 16.52 26.67
CA TYR A 93 -14.68 17.23 27.81
C TYR A 93 -13.65 17.30 28.94
N GLY A 94 -13.02 18.47 29.15
CA GLY A 94 -12.06 18.70 30.22
C GLY A 94 -12.49 19.86 31.13
N VAL A 95 -12.71 19.57 32.42
CA VAL A 95 -12.73 20.60 33.48
C VAL A 95 -11.30 21.11 33.65
N ASN A 96 -11.13 22.43 33.67
CA ASN A 96 -9.85 23.13 33.60
C ASN A 96 -9.03 22.98 34.89
N LEU A 97 -8.36 21.83 35.06
CA LEU A 97 -7.15 21.68 35.86
C LEU A 97 -6.02 21.52 34.84
N GLY A 98 -5.18 22.55 34.66
CA GLY A 98 -4.20 22.74 33.60
C GLY A 98 -3.06 21.70 33.49
N PHE A 99 -3.40 20.42 33.46
CA PHE A 99 -2.53 19.28 33.23
C PHE A 99 -2.70 18.83 31.78
N THR A 100 -1.70 19.09 30.95
CA THR A 100 -1.66 18.55 29.58
C THR A 100 -0.75 17.33 29.58
N PHE A 101 -1.32 16.16 29.29
CA PHE A 101 -0.58 14.93 29.05
C PHE A 101 -0.42 14.74 27.55
N ALA A 102 0.81 14.78 27.05
CA ALA A 102 1.10 14.55 25.64
C ALA A 102 2.19 13.48 25.51
N GLU A 103 1.84 12.38 24.84
CA GLU A 103 2.76 11.35 24.40
C GLU A 103 3.11 11.59 22.94
N LYS A 104 4.40 11.73 22.62
CA LYS A 104 4.88 11.88 21.24
C LYS A 104 5.78 10.69 20.89
N PRO A 105 5.32 9.73 20.06
CA PRO A 105 6.19 8.67 19.57
C PRO A 105 7.27 9.28 18.67
N THR A 106 8.50 8.80 18.84
CA THR A 106 9.63 9.12 17.98
C THR A 106 10.02 7.86 17.20
N PHE A 107 9.98 7.96 15.87
CA PHE A 107 10.41 6.90 14.97
C PHE A 107 11.83 7.17 14.50
N THR A 108 12.73 6.20 14.66
CA THR A 108 14.03 6.25 13.98
C THR A 108 13.86 5.66 12.59
N LEU A 109 14.12 6.50 11.59
CA LEU A 109 13.97 6.19 10.18
C LEU A 109 15.34 6.18 9.50
N ILE A 110 15.72 5.08 8.87
CA ILE A 110 16.95 5.02 8.06
C ILE A 110 16.60 4.87 6.57
N PRO A 111 17.34 5.53 5.66
CA PRO A 111 17.14 5.35 4.23
C PRO A 111 17.42 3.91 3.77
N LEU A 112 16.55 3.38 2.91
CA LEU A 112 16.81 2.17 2.14
C LEU A 112 17.79 2.49 1.01
N GLN A 113 19.01 1.98 1.09
CA GLN A 113 20.10 2.30 0.16
C GLN A 113 20.89 1.05 -0.28
N GLY A 114 21.71 1.23 -1.33
CA GLY A 114 22.67 0.24 -1.79
C GLY A 114 22.04 -1.07 -2.24
N GLU A 115 22.67 -2.18 -1.89
CA GLU A 115 22.25 -3.53 -2.32
C GLU A 115 20.84 -3.89 -1.83
N LYS A 116 20.46 -3.45 -0.63
CA LYS A 116 19.11 -3.71 -0.08
C LYS A 116 18.03 -3.04 -0.92
N PHE A 117 18.27 -1.81 -1.36
CA PHE A 117 17.38 -1.10 -2.29
C PHE A 117 17.28 -1.86 -3.62
N ALA A 118 18.43 -2.15 -4.23
CA ALA A 118 18.49 -2.82 -5.53
C ALA A 118 17.76 -4.16 -5.50
N ARG A 119 18.07 -5.01 -4.51
CA ARG A 119 17.48 -6.34 -4.38
C ARG A 119 15.98 -6.31 -4.13
N ARG A 120 15.47 -5.37 -3.32
CA ARG A 120 14.04 -5.32 -2.96
C ARG A 120 13.16 -4.67 -4.00
N LEU A 121 13.66 -3.65 -4.70
CA LEU A 121 12.83 -2.84 -5.59
C LEU A 121 13.03 -3.16 -7.06
N LEU A 122 14.23 -3.62 -7.47
CA LEU A 122 14.54 -3.87 -8.87
C LEU A 122 14.30 -5.33 -9.29
N SER A 123 14.25 -6.26 -8.34
CA SER A 123 13.96 -7.66 -8.65
C SER A 123 12.51 -7.83 -9.12
N PRO A 124 12.25 -8.64 -10.16
CA PRO A 124 10.88 -9.00 -10.55
C PRO A 124 10.13 -9.67 -9.40
N ILE A 125 8.82 -9.40 -9.32
CA ILE A 125 7.93 -10.03 -8.34
C ILE A 125 7.86 -11.54 -8.64
N PRO A 126 8.11 -12.43 -7.66
CA PRO A 126 8.01 -13.87 -7.86
C PRO A 126 6.59 -14.31 -8.25
N ILE A 127 6.48 -15.32 -9.12
CA ILE A 127 5.18 -15.89 -9.54
C ILE A 127 4.39 -16.39 -8.32
N ASP A 128 5.06 -16.97 -7.33
CA ASP A 128 4.43 -17.47 -6.11
C ASP A 128 3.72 -16.36 -5.31
N HIS A 129 4.26 -15.13 -5.32
CA HIS A 129 3.60 -13.98 -4.70
C HIS A 129 2.33 -13.59 -5.45
N LEU A 130 2.30 -13.72 -6.78
CA LEU A 130 1.06 -13.51 -7.56
C LEU A 130 0.00 -14.52 -7.17
N ILE A 131 0.36 -15.81 -7.11
CA ILE A 131 -0.58 -16.88 -6.73
C ILE A 131 -1.10 -16.66 -5.31
N LEU A 132 -0.24 -16.25 -4.38
CA LEU A 132 -0.64 -15.91 -3.01
C LEU A 132 -1.72 -14.82 -3.00
N LEU A 133 -1.49 -13.72 -3.73
CA LEU A 133 -2.42 -12.59 -3.79
C LEU A 133 -3.74 -12.97 -4.50
N LEU A 134 -3.65 -13.71 -5.60
CA LEU A 134 -4.82 -14.19 -6.36
C LEU A 134 -5.68 -15.16 -5.52
N ASN A 135 -5.07 -15.87 -4.58
CA ASN A 135 -5.77 -16.76 -3.64
C ASN A 135 -6.19 -16.08 -2.33
N SER A 136 -5.73 -14.86 -2.05
CA SER A 136 -6.09 -14.09 -0.85
C SER A 136 -7.29 -13.15 -1.06
N GLY A 137 -8.10 -13.39 -2.10
CA GLY A 137 -9.32 -12.64 -2.37
C GLY A 137 -9.13 -11.36 -3.19
N TRP A 138 -7.90 -11.07 -3.68
CA TRP A 138 -7.71 -9.98 -4.63
C TRP A 138 -8.33 -10.30 -5.98
N ARG A 139 -8.84 -9.27 -6.66
CA ARG A 139 -9.37 -9.41 -8.02
C ARG A 139 -8.25 -9.74 -9.01
N VAL A 140 -8.54 -10.60 -9.98
CA VAL A 140 -7.55 -11.05 -10.97
C VAL A 140 -7.03 -9.87 -11.79
N ASP A 141 -7.95 -9.04 -12.27
CA ASP A 141 -7.63 -7.89 -13.10
C ASP A 141 -6.71 -6.91 -12.39
N ARG A 142 -6.96 -6.61 -11.12
CA ARG A 142 -6.11 -5.71 -10.33
C ARG A 142 -4.70 -6.28 -10.15
N VAL A 143 -4.57 -7.54 -9.74
CA VAL A 143 -3.25 -8.15 -9.49
C VAL A 143 -2.45 -8.25 -10.80
N LEU A 144 -3.06 -8.73 -11.88
CA LEU A 144 -2.36 -8.87 -13.16
C LEU A 144 -1.99 -7.51 -13.77
N ARG A 145 -2.89 -6.52 -13.72
CA ARG A 145 -2.59 -5.16 -14.21
C ARG A 145 -1.42 -4.53 -13.48
N LEU A 146 -1.31 -4.70 -12.16
CA LEU A 146 -0.20 -4.15 -11.38
C LEU A 146 1.09 -4.95 -11.58
N CYS A 147 1.03 -6.28 -11.50
CA CYS A 147 2.24 -7.07 -11.28
C CYS A 147 2.80 -7.76 -12.53
N VAL A 148 2.07 -7.80 -13.65
CA VAL A 148 2.49 -8.51 -14.87
C VAL A 148 2.72 -7.50 -16.00
N GLN A 149 3.91 -7.50 -16.59
CA GLN A 149 4.27 -6.67 -17.77
C GLN A 149 3.82 -7.30 -19.08
N SER A 150 3.82 -8.63 -19.16
CA SER A 150 3.42 -9.37 -20.35
C SER A 150 2.86 -10.73 -19.98
N LEU A 151 1.81 -11.17 -20.68
CA LEU A 151 1.19 -12.48 -20.51
C LEU A 151 1.04 -13.15 -21.87
N ASN A 152 1.78 -14.23 -22.11
CA ASN A 152 1.93 -14.89 -23.41
C ASN A 152 2.28 -13.95 -24.58
N GLY A 153 2.98 -12.85 -24.29
CA GLY A 153 3.36 -11.85 -25.29
C GLY A 153 2.37 -10.69 -25.44
N ILE A 154 1.20 -10.75 -24.80
CA ILE A 154 0.26 -9.62 -24.76
C ILE A 154 0.84 -8.58 -23.78
N PRO A 155 1.20 -7.38 -24.25
CA PRO A 155 1.87 -6.37 -23.43
C PRO A 155 0.89 -5.63 -22.53
N ASN A 156 1.28 -5.45 -21.27
CA ASN A 156 0.62 -4.59 -20.30
C ASN A 156 1.49 -3.36 -20.06
N ALA A 157 1.45 -2.38 -20.96
CA ALA A 157 2.20 -1.13 -20.85
C ALA A 157 3.64 -1.27 -20.28
N PRO A 158 4.51 -2.12 -20.87
CA PRO A 158 5.84 -2.35 -20.33
C PRO A 158 6.66 -1.05 -20.20
N THR A 159 6.52 -0.13 -21.16
CA THR A 159 7.20 1.18 -21.14
C THR A 159 6.73 2.10 -20.01
N ALA A 160 5.56 1.85 -19.40
CA ALA A 160 5.08 2.57 -18.23
C ALA A 160 5.69 2.05 -16.91
N SER A 161 6.57 1.03 -16.96
CA SER A 161 7.26 0.47 -15.78
C SER A 161 8.59 1.17 -15.48
N GLY A 162 8.88 2.26 -16.20
CA GLY A 162 10.02 3.16 -16.00
C GLY A 162 9.57 4.62 -16.00
N PRO A 163 10.51 5.57 -16.22
CA PRO A 163 10.18 6.98 -16.43
C PRO A 163 9.08 7.16 -17.48
N THR A 164 8.26 8.20 -17.35
CA THR A 164 7.09 8.41 -18.21
C THR A 164 7.49 8.41 -19.69
N PRO A 165 6.90 7.53 -20.52
CA PRO A 165 7.26 7.43 -21.93
C PRO A 165 6.70 8.61 -22.72
N GLU A 166 7.41 9.01 -23.77
CA GLU A 166 6.94 10.02 -24.73
C GLU A 166 5.83 9.47 -25.64
N GLU A 167 5.85 8.16 -25.90
CA GLU A 167 4.86 7.47 -26.73
C GLU A 167 3.90 6.62 -25.88
N ALA A 168 2.64 6.55 -26.30
CA ALA A 168 1.62 5.77 -25.63
C ALA A 168 2.01 4.28 -25.57
N PRO A 169 1.94 3.65 -24.38
CA PRO A 169 2.21 2.22 -24.25
C PRO A 169 1.15 1.36 -24.94
N GLN A 170 1.48 0.11 -25.24
CA GLN A 170 0.51 -0.91 -25.67
C GLN A 170 -0.11 -1.59 -24.45
N PHE A 171 -1.45 -1.60 -24.32
CA PHE A 171 -2.11 -2.20 -23.16
C PHE A 171 -3.56 -2.66 -23.38
N GLU A 172 -4.20 -2.24 -24.47
CA GLU A 172 -5.64 -2.40 -24.67
C GLU A 172 -6.07 -3.87 -24.69
N GLU A 173 -5.35 -4.71 -25.44
CA GLU A 173 -5.59 -6.16 -25.50
C GLU A 173 -5.38 -6.83 -24.13
N PHE A 174 -4.41 -6.35 -23.35
CA PHE A 174 -4.19 -6.85 -22.00
C PHE A 174 -5.34 -6.48 -21.06
N LEU A 175 -5.86 -5.25 -21.13
CA LEU A 175 -7.03 -4.84 -20.34
C LEU A 175 -8.25 -5.70 -20.68
N GLU A 176 -8.50 -5.91 -21.97
CA GLU A 176 -9.57 -6.78 -22.43
C GLU A 176 -9.42 -8.19 -21.86
N LEU A 177 -8.22 -8.79 -21.98
CA LEU A 177 -7.93 -10.11 -21.45
C LEU A 177 -8.21 -10.20 -19.94
N VAL A 178 -7.67 -9.28 -19.14
CA VAL A 178 -7.80 -9.38 -17.67
C VAL A 178 -9.24 -9.15 -17.19
N TYR A 179 -10.04 -8.36 -17.89
CA TYR A 179 -11.48 -8.24 -17.59
C TYR A 179 -12.22 -9.55 -17.88
N LYS A 180 -11.88 -10.25 -18.97
CA LYS A 180 -12.41 -11.59 -19.27
C LYS A 180 -11.98 -12.60 -18.21
N LEU A 181 -10.71 -12.58 -17.78
CA LEU A 181 -10.21 -13.45 -16.70
C LEU A 181 -10.95 -13.19 -15.36
N GLU A 182 -11.20 -11.93 -15.01
CA GLU A 182 -11.96 -11.59 -13.80
C GLU A 182 -13.43 -12.01 -13.90
N ALA A 183 -14.06 -11.89 -15.07
CA ALA A 183 -15.41 -12.40 -15.30
C ALA A 183 -15.49 -13.93 -15.13
N LEU A 184 -14.51 -14.66 -15.68
CA LEU A 184 -14.40 -16.11 -15.50
C LEU A 184 -14.15 -16.49 -14.03
N ARG A 185 -13.33 -15.73 -13.30
CA ARG A 185 -13.11 -15.94 -11.86
C ARG A 185 -14.42 -15.75 -11.08
N LYS A 186 -15.16 -14.67 -11.34
CA LYS A 186 -16.47 -14.39 -10.70
C LYS A 186 -17.47 -15.53 -10.91
N ASN A 187 -17.42 -16.18 -12.06
CA ASN A 187 -18.30 -17.30 -12.42
C ASN A 187 -17.77 -18.67 -11.96
N GLY A 188 -16.68 -18.71 -11.18
CA GLY A 188 -16.07 -19.95 -10.70
C GLY A 188 -15.43 -20.82 -11.78
N LYS A 189 -15.19 -20.26 -12.97
CA LYS A 189 -14.59 -20.95 -14.12
C LYS A 189 -13.08 -20.83 -14.18
N LEU A 190 -12.51 -19.85 -13.47
CA LEU A 190 -11.07 -19.62 -13.42
C LEU A 190 -10.59 -19.60 -11.98
N ARG A 191 -9.46 -20.28 -11.73
CA ARG A 191 -8.71 -20.18 -10.47
C ARG A 191 -7.22 -20.35 -10.70
N PHE A 192 -6.43 -19.77 -9.80
CA PHE A 192 -4.99 -19.95 -9.73
C PHE A 192 -4.66 -20.93 -8.60
N ALA A 193 -3.79 -21.90 -8.85
CA ALA A 193 -3.50 -22.94 -7.86
C ALA A 193 -2.10 -23.52 -8.05
N TYR A 194 -1.63 -24.23 -7.03
CA TYR A 194 -0.49 -25.12 -7.18
C TYR A 194 -0.96 -26.51 -7.59
N VAL A 195 -0.46 -27.01 -8.72
CA VAL A 195 -0.69 -28.38 -9.19
C VAL A 195 0.54 -29.22 -8.85
N LYS A 196 0.32 -30.41 -8.26
CA LYS A 196 1.42 -31.33 -7.97
C LYS A 196 1.80 -32.12 -9.23
N LYS A 197 3.06 -32.05 -9.63
CA LYS A 197 3.65 -32.87 -10.69
C LYS A 197 5.02 -33.34 -10.23
N GLU A 198 5.28 -34.65 -10.26
CA GLU A 198 6.60 -35.23 -9.93
C GLU A 198 7.16 -34.74 -8.57
N ASN A 199 6.30 -34.67 -7.55
CA ASN A 199 6.60 -34.18 -6.21
C ASN A 199 6.96 -32.68 -6.10
N GLN A 200 6.76 -31.90 -7.15
CA GLN A 200 6.90 -30.44 -7.16
C GLN A 200 5.52 -29.76 -7.26
N ALA A 201 5.36 -28.66 -6.54
CA ALA A 201 4.18 -27.81 -6.61
C ALA A 201 4.42 -26.74 -7.68
N ILE A 202 3.63 -26.76 -8.76
CA ILE A 202 3.78 -25.86 -9.89
C ILE A 202 2.63 -24.85 -9.88
N PRO A 203 2.90 -23.53 -9.91
CA PRO A 203 1.85 -22.53 -10.04
C PRO A 203 1.18 -22.67 -11.41
N ALA A 204 -0.14 -22.68 -11.44
CA ALA A 204 -0.91 -22.89 -12.66
C ALA A 204 -2.22 -22.13 -12.66
N LEU A 205 -2.68 -21.79 -13.86
CA LEU A 205 -4.04 -21.33 -14.12
C LEU A 205 -4.90 -22.54 -14.48
N ILE A 206 -6.06 -22.67 -13.83
CA ILE A 206 -7.06 -23.69 -14.14
C ILE A 206 -8.26 -22.97 -14.74
N LEU A 207 -8.55 -23.27 -15.99
CA LEU A 207 -9.69 -22.76 -16.74
C LEU A 207 -10.64 -23.92 -17.03
N SER A 208 -11.82 -23.88 -16.44
CA SER A 208 -12.85 -24.91 -16.55
C SER A 208 -13.93 -24.47 -17.51
N GLY A 209 -14.35 -25.35 -18.42
CA GLY A 209 -15.48 -25.10 -19.33
C GLY A 209 -15.08 -24.82 -20.77
N GLN A 210 -16.08 -24.86 -21.65
CA GLN A 210 -15.95 -24.72 -23.10
C GLN A 210 -16.94 -23.67 -23.67
N GLY A 211 -17.37 -22.73 -22.83
CA GLY A 211 -18.22 -21.61 -23.26
C GLY A 211 -17.45 -20.65 -24.18
N SER A 212 -18.18 -19.67 -24.72
CA SER A 212 -17.61 -18.69 -25.66
C SER A 212 -16.46 -17.90 -25.04
N LEU A 213 -16.62 -17.47 -23.78
CA LEU A 213 -15.62 -16.67 -23.07
C LEU A 213 -14.36 -17.47 -22.75
N GLU A 214 -14.49 -18.74 -22.36
CA GLU A 214 -13.36 -19.64 -22.12
C GLU A 214 -12.58 -19.93 -23.41
N LYS A 215 -13.27 -20.07 -24.56
CA LYS A 215 -12.62 -20.25 -25.86
C LYS A 215 -11.86 -19.01 -26.29
N GLU A 216 -12.49 -17.84 -26.18
CA GLU A 216 -11.89 -16.56 -26.51
C GLU A 216 -10.62 -16.28 -25.68
N VAL A 217 -10.64 -16.56 -24.37
CA VAL A 217 -9.45 -16.43 -23.52
C VAL A 217 -8.34 -17.40 -23.94
N ARG A 218 -8.67 -18.64 -24.31
CA ARG A 218 -7.67 -19.59 -24.83
C ARG A 218 -7.08 -19.08 -26.15
N GLU A 219 -7.91 -18.57 -27.05
CA GLU A 219 -7.48 -18.03 -28.34
C GLU A 219 -6.56 -16.81 -28.16
N MET A 220 -6.94 -15.83 -27.34
CA MET A 220 -6.11 -14.66 -27.02
C MET A 220 -4.73 -15.09 -26.48
N LEU A 221 -4.71 -16.09 -25.58
CA LEU A 221 -3.47 -16.59 -24.98
C LEU A 221 -2.73 -17.62 -25.86
N GLY A 222 -3.27 -18.02 -27.01
CA GLY A 222 -2.69 -19.06 -27.87
C GLY A 222 -2.63 -20.45 -27.23
N LEU A 223 -3.62 -20.80 -26.41
CA LEU A 223 -3.65 -22.03 -25.61
C LEU A 223 -4.47 -23.14 -26.28
N ILE A 224 -3.99 -24.38 -26.20
CA ILE A 224 -4.79 -25.58 -26.49
C ILE A 224 -5.70 -25.92 -25.31
N ASP A 225 -6.69 -26.78 -25.51
CA ASP A 225 -7.50 -27.26 -24.39
C ASP A 225 -6.71 -28.19 -23.47
N ALA A 226 -6.54 -27.78 -22.21
CA ALA A 226 -5.79 -28.52 -21.20
C ALA A 226 -6.45 -28.37 -19.81
N PRO A 227 -6.27 -29.34 -18.89
CA PRO A 227 -6.84 -29.27 -17.54
C PRO A 227 -6.26 -28.14 -16.68
N TYR A 228 -5.03 -27.71 -16.97
CA TYR A 228 -4.36 -26.59 -16.33
C TYR A 228 -3.22 -26.09 -17.23
N TYR A 229 -2.80 -24.86 -17.01
CA TYR A 229 -1.69 -24.21 -17.71
C TYR A 229 -0.66 -23.76 -16.68
N PRO A 230 0.54 -24.37 -16.63
CA PRO A 230 1.63 -23.90 -15.79
C PRO A 230 1.96 -22.44 -16.07
N LEU A 231 2.16 -21.67 -14.99
CA LEU A 231 2.67 -20.31 -15.06
C LEU A 231 4.20 -20.36 -15.00
N VAL A 232 4.87 -19.82 -16.02
CA VAL A 232 6.33 -19.91 -16.16
C VAL A 232 6.93 -18.54 -16.46
N GLY A 233 8.18 -18.33 -16.07
CA GLY A 233 8.94 -17.12 -16.41
C GLY A 233 9.44 -17.11 -17.85
N LEU A 234 10.11 -16.02 -18.24
CA LEU A 234 10.64 -15.83 -19.59
C LEU A 234 11.73 -16.84 -19.98
N GLU A 235 12.37 -17.46 -19.00
CA GLU A 235 13.37 -18.51 -19.18
C GLU A 235 12.79 -19.82 -19.74
N ALA A 236 11.49 -20.06 -19.59
CA ALA A 236 10.83 -21.24 -20.14
C ALA A 236 10.39 -21.00 -21.60
N PRO A 237 10.43 -22.01 -22.47
CA PRO A 237 9.96 -21.87 -23.84
C PRO A 237 8.46 -21.55 -23.90
N LYS A 238 8.07 -20.68 -24.83
CA LYS A 238 6.66 -20.45 -25.17
C LYS A 238 6.05 -21.72 -25.75
N GLY A 239 4.79 -21.97 -25.45
CA GLY A 239 4.04 -23.08 -26.04
C GLY A 239 2.56 -23.03 -25.68
N PRO A 240 1.71 -23.77 -26.40
CA PRO A 240 0.25 -23.67 -26.24
C PRO A 240 -0.28 -24.34 -24.98
N SER A 241 0.57 -24.99 -24.19
CA SER A 241 0.20 -25.69 -22.95
C SER A 241 0.71 -24.99 -21.69
N VAL A 242 1.36 -23.83 -21.82
CA VAL A 242 1.91 -23.06 -20.71
C VAL A 242 1.53 -21.58 -20.86
N ILE A 243 1.49 -20.87 -19.75
CA ILE A 243 1.34 -19.42 -19.73
C ILE A 243 2.67 -18.84 -19.28
N GLN A 244 3.43 -18.30 -20.24
CA GLN A 244 4.61 -17.51 -19.96
C GLN A 244 4.19 -16.12 -19.49
N LEU A 245 4.81 -15.64 -18.43
CA LEU A 245 4.55 -14.31 -17.89
C LEU A 245 5.84 -13.59 -17.51
N GLU A 246 5.84 -12.28 -17.74
CA GLU A 246 6.88 -11.38 -17.28
C GLU A 246 6.32 -10.53 -16.14
N THR A 247 6.91 -10.61 -14.96
CA THR A 247 6.47 -9.81 -13.81
C THR A 247 7.15 -8.44 -13.78
N ARG A 248 6.47 -7.46 -13.19
CA ARG A 248 7.07 -6.18 -12.81
C ARG A 248 7.97 -6.38 -11.61
N SER A 249 8.99 -5.56 -11.52
CA SER A 249 9.65 -5.26 -10.25
C SER A 249 8.79 -4.31 -9.41
N LEU A 250 9.11 -4.18 -8.13
CA LEU A 250 8.37 -3.25 -7.27
C LEU A 250 8.51 -1.79 -7.72
N ILE A 251 9.69 -1.40 -8.18
CA ILE A 251 9.90 -0.07 -8.78
C ILE A 251 9.07 0.08 -10.06
N GLY A 252 8.91 -0.99 -10.85
CA GLY A 252 8.07 -1.00 -12.04
C GLY A 252 6.60 -0.79 -11.71
N VAL A 253 6.10 -1.38 -10.61
CA VAL A 253 4.74 -1.11 -10.11
C VAL A 253 4.59 0.36 -9.70
N LEU A 254 5.57 0.93 -9.01
CA LEU A 254 5.55 2.33 -8.59
C LEU A 254 5.54 3.29 -9.78
N PHE A 255 6.39 3.05 -10.79
CA PHE A 255 6.35 3.80 -12.04
C PHE A 255 5.01 3.64 -12.74
N TYR A 256 4.50 2.40 -12.88
CA TYR A 256 3.19 2.16 -13.50
C TYR A 256 2.09 2.97 -12.84
N LEU A 257 2.00 2.95 -11.50
CA LEU A 257 1.00 3.70 -10.75
C LEU A 257 1.25 5.22 -10.70
N SER A 258 2.49 5.69 -10.85
CA SER A 258 2.79 7.14 -10.86
C SER A 258 2.11 7.84 -12.05
N HIS A 259 1.78 7.12 -13.11
CA HIS A 259 1.02 7.64 -14.23
C HIS A 259 -0.45 7.96 -13.88
N GLY A 260 -0.96 7.46 -12.76
CA GLY A 260 -2.28 7.79 -12.20
C GLY A 260 -2.29 9.09 -11.40
N ILE A 261 -1.15 9.78 -11.26
CA ILE A 261 -1.07 11.09 -10.62
C ILE A 261 -1.49 12.18 -11.60
N GLU A 262 -2.51 12.96 -11.24
CA GLU A 262 -2.92 14.14 -11.96
C GLU A 262 -1.83 15.22 -11.90
N ILE A 263 -1.41 15.73 -13.07
CA ILE A 263 -0.41 16.80 -13.17
C ILE A 263 -1.10 18.10 -13.57
N PRO A 264 -0.82 19.23 -12.88
CA PRO A 264 -1.34 20.52 -13.28
C PRO A 264 -0.93 20.86 -14.72
N VAL A 265 -1.86 21.37 -15.53
CA VAL A 265 -1.59 21.73 -16.93
C VAL A 265 -0.37 22.67 -17.05
N LYS A 266 -0.26 23.65 -16.15
CA LYS A 266 0.89 24.57 -16.09
C LYS A 266 2.23 23.85 -15.90
N ASP A 267 2.26 22.74 -15.18
CA ASP A 267 3.51 22.00 -14.96
C ASP A 267 3.89 21.16 -16.20
N LEU A 268 2.91 20.68 -16.96
CA LEU A 268 3.14 20.06 -18.27
C LEU A 268 3.65 21.09 -19.29
N GLU A 269 3.00 22.25 -19.39
CA GLU A 269 3.38 23.34 -20.32
C GLU A 269 4.80 23.87 -20.04
N ASN A 270 5.21 23.90 -18.77
CA ASN A 270 6.55 24.33 -18.37
C ASN A 270 7.60 23.19 -18.42
N GLY A 271 7.26 22.02 -18.96
CA GLY A 271 8.19 20.90 -19.13
C GLY A 271 8.65 20.25 -17.82
N LYS A 272 7.90 20.39 -16.73
CA LYS A 272 8.25 19.79 -15.43
C LYS A 272 7.88 18.31 -15.35
N ALA A 273 7.02 17.84 -16.24
CA ALA A 273 6.66 16.43 -16.39
C ALA A 273 6.52 16.10 -17.88
N ILE A 274 6.79 14.84 -18.23
CA ILE A 274 6.75 14.37 -19.62
C ILE A 274 5.30 14.28 -20.07
N ILE A 275 5.06 14.73 -21.30
CA ILE A 275 3.79 14.60 -22.00
C ILE A 275 3.89 13.37 -22.91
N THR A 276 3.05 12.37 -22.63
CA THR A 276 2.89 11.20 -23.49
C THR A 276 1.94 11.51 -24.64
N ARG A 277 2.25 11.02 -25.84
CA ARG A 277 1.44 11.20 -27.04
C ARG A 277 1.04 9.86 -27.67
N ASP A 278 -0.14 9.85 -28.26
CA ASP A 278 -0.60 8.77 -29.13
C ASP A 278 0.18 8.78 -30.45
N GLN A 279 0.05 7.71 -31.26
CA GLN A 279 0.67 7.62 -32.59
C GLN A 279 0.25 8.77 -33.52
N ASP A 280 -0.96 9.31 -33.34
CA ASP A 280 -1.47 10.48 -34.08
C ASP A 280 -0.94 11.83 -33.55
N GLY A 281 -0.04 11.84 -32.56
CA GLY A 281 0.51 13.03 -31.92
C GLY A 281 -0.41 13.71 -30.90
N ARG A 282 -1.60 13.15 -30.64
CA ARG A 282 -2.55 13.66 -29.62
C ARG A 282 -2.07 13.35 -28.21
N TYR A 283 -2.54 14.12 -27.22
CA TYR A 283 -2.24 13.86 -25.81
C TYR A 283 -2.82 12.51 -25.37
N PHE A 284 -1.96 11.63 -24.87
CA PHE A 284 -2.39 10.36 -24.30
C PHE A 284 -2.98 10.55 -22.90
N SER A 285 -4.20 10.06 -22.71
CA SER A 285 -4.86 10.05 -21.40
C SER A 285 -4.52 8.77 -20.64
N TRP A 286 -3.70 8.89 -19.59
CA TRP A 286 -3.37 7.80 -18.67
C TRP A 286 -4.60 7.22 -17.94
N GLN A 287 -5.71 7.96 -17.91
CA GLN A 287 -6.99 7.49 -17.40
C GLN A 287 -7.55 6.32 -18.23
N ARG A 288 -7.16 6.18 -19.52
CA ARG A 288 -7.52 4.99 -20.32
C ARG A 288 -6.89 3.70 -19.77
N LEU A 289 -5.72 3.81 -19.15
CA LEU A 289 -4.98 2.69 -18.57
C LEU A 289 -5.31 2.48 -17.08
N LEU A 290 -5.51 3.55 -16.33
CA LEU A 290 -5.56 3.53 -14.86
C LEU A 290 -6.86 4.06 -14.24
N GLY A 291 -7.77 4.63 -15.01
CA GLY A 291 -8.90 5.42 -14.48
C GLY A 291 -9.85 4.65 -13.56
N ASP A 292 -10.01 3.35 -13.78
CA ASP A 292 -10.82 2.46 -12.93
C ASP A 292 -10.01 1.78 -11.81
N LEU A 293 -8.70 1.99 -11.78
CA LEU A 293 -7.73 1.27 -10.96
C LEU A 293 -7.05 2.15 -9.91
N PHE A 294 -6.53 3.30 -10.32
CA PHE A 294 -5.74 4.18 -9.48
C PHE A 294 -5.72 5.62 -10.01
N ASN A 295 -6.24 6.56 -9.22
CA ASN A 295 -6.29 7.97 -9.55
C ASN A 295 -5.93 8.82 -8.32
N ILE A 296 -4.94 9.69 -8.46
CA ILE A 296 -4.56 10.66 -7.43
C ILE A 296 -4.88 12.04 -7.93
N HIS A 297 -5.75 12.71 -7.19
CA HIS A 297 -6.15 14.07 -7.46
C HIS A 297 -5.15 15.05 -6.87
N GLN A 298 -5.23 16.29 -7.36
CA GLN A 298 -4.50 17.39 -6.76
C GLN A 298 -5.43 18.56 -6.44
N ASN A 299 -5.06 19.37 -5.45
CA ASN A 299 -5.72 20.64 -5.15
C ASN A 299 -4.70 21.65 -4.56
N GLU A 300 -4.99 22.94 -4.61
CA GLU A 300 -4.13 23.98 -4.02
C GLU A 300 -4.23 23.99 -2.49
N GLN A 301 -5.41 23.69 -1.97
CA GLN A 301 -5.68 23.56 -0.55
C GLN A 301 -5.88 22.10 -0.16
N LEU A 302 -5.64 21.78 1.11
CA LEU A 302 -5.85 20.42 1.62
C LEU A 302 -7.37 20.11 1.58
N PRO A 303 -7.81 19.09 0.82
CA PRO A 303 -9.22 18.73 0.76
C PRO A 303 -9.70 18.10 2.08
N SER A 304 -10.94 18.40 2.48
CA SER A 304 -11.57 17.82 3.68
C SER A 304 -11.80 16.32 3.59
N GLU A 305 -12.02 15.82 2.37
CA GLU A 305 -12.35 14.45 2.03
C GLU A 305 -11.13 13.61 1.63
N ALA A 306 -9.92 14.09 1.93
CA ALA A 306 -8.70 13.33 1.68
C ALA A 306 -8.54 12.19 2.68
N ASN A 307 -8.46 10.95 2.19
CA ASN A 307 -8.08 9.80 3.01
C ASN A 307 -6.60 9.84 3.40
N ILE A 308 -5.78 10.26 2.44
CA ILE A 308 -4.35 10.51 2.60
C ILE A 308 -3.96 11.65 1.66
N ALA A 309 -3.08 12.54 2.10
CA ALA A 309 -2.62 13.67 1.31
C ALA A 309 -1.16 13.99 1.58
N VAL A 310 -0.46 14.49 0.56
CA VAL A 310 0.91 14.98 0.68
C VAL A 310 1.05 16.31 -0.03
N LYS A 311 1.82 17.23 0.56
CA LYS A 311 2.13 18.51 -0.09
C LYS A 311 3.39 18.36 -0.93
N TYR A 312 3.29 18.71 -2.21
CA TYR A 312 4.40 18.67 -3.15
C TYR A 312 4.30 19.80 -4.16
N ARG A 313 5.42 20.51 -4.44
CA ARG A 313 5.47 21.64 -5.38
C ARG A 313 4.35 22.69 -5.18
N GLY A 314 4.02 22.98 -3.91
CA GLY A 314 3.01 23.97 -3.55
C GLY A 314 1.55 23.51 -3.66
N ARG A 315 1.30 22.24 -4.00
CA ARG A 315 -0.05 21.66 -4.11
C ARG A 315 -0.19 20.41 -3.24
N TRP A 316 -1.43 20.03 -2.95
CA TRP A 316 -1.77 18.80 -2.26
C TRP A 316 -2.14 17.73 -3.27
N TYR A 317 -1.51 16.56 -3.16
CA TYR A 317 -1.86 15.35 -3.90
C TYR A 317 -2.53 14.39 -2.94
N TYR A 318 -3.67 13.82 -3.30
CA TYR A 318 -4.49 13.07 -2.34
C TYR A 318 -5.29 11.93 -2.97
N ILE A 319 -5.60 10.94 -2.14
CA ILE A 319 -6.62 9.92 -2.41
C ILE A 319 -7.92 10.41 -1.81
N SER A 320 -8.99 10.49 -2.61
CA SER A 320 -10.32 10.79 -2.09
C SER A 320 -10.83 9.65 -1.20
N ASP A 321 -11.47 9.98 -0.07
CA ASP A 321 -12.06 8.96 0.80
C ASP A 321 -13.24 8.22 0.18
N GLN A 322 -13.80 8.74 -0.92
CA GLN A 322 -14.85 8.05 -1.68
C GLN A 322 -14.28 7.11 -2.75
N ASP A 323 -12.98 7.22 -3.08
CA ASP A 323 -12.36 6.39 -4.10
C ASP A 323 -11.89 5.04 -3.53
N THR A 324 -12.85 4.12 -3.46
CA THR A 324 -12.60 2.76 -2.97
C THR A 324 -11.67 1.95 -3.88
N SER A 325 -11.63 2.24 -5.20
CA SER A 325 -10.76 1.50 -6.12
C SER A 325 -9.30 1.88 -5.92
N THR A 326 -9.00 3.18 -5.88
CA THR A 326 -7.66 3.70 -5.59
C THR A 326 -7.21 3.26 -4.20
N LYS A 327 -8.07 3.35 -3.16
CA LYS A 327 -7.73 2.86 -1.81
C LYS A 327 -7.36 1.37 -1.82
N SER A 328 -8.12 0.54 -2.53
CA SER A 328 -7.84 -0.89 -2.62
C SER A 328 -6.53 -1.19 -3.37
N THR A 329 -6.25 -0.46 -4.45
CA THR A 329 -4.99 -0.58 -5.20
C THR A 329 -3.80 -0.10 -4.38
N PHE A 330 -3.96 0.95 -3.59
CA PHE A 330 -2.95 1.46 -2.67
C PHE A 330 -2.63 0.46 -1.54
N ILE A 331 -3.64 -0.21 -0.99
CA ILE A 331 -3.44 -1.31 -0.03
C ILE A 331 -2.66 -2.46 -0.67
N LEU A 332 -3.00 -2.85 -1.91
CA LEU A 332 -2.27 -3.90 -2.63
C LEU A 332 -0.79 -3.51 -2.83
N LEU A 333 -0.51 -2.25 -3.20
CA LEU A 333 0.85 -1.73 -3.32
C LEU A 333 1.62 -1.83 -1.98
N GLN A 334 0.98 -1.44 -0.88
CA GLN A 334 1.58 -1.55 0.47
C GLN A 334 1.85 -3.01 0.85
N GLN A 335 0.95 -3.94 0.51
CA GLN A 335 1.15 -5.38 0.75
C GLN A 335 2.31 -5.95 -0.07
N LEU A 336 2.41 -5.58 -1.35
CA LEU A 336 3.54 -5.97 -2.21
C LEU A 336 4.87 -5.49 -1.59
N PHE A 337 4.92 -4.25 -1.13
CA PHE A 337 6.11 -3.70 -0.47
C PHE A 337 6.46 -4.47 0.82
N ALA A 338 5.46 -4.81 1.62
CA ALA A 338 5.65 -5.58 2.85
C ALA A 338 6.14 -7.02 2.60
N LEU A 339 5.64 -7.70 1.57
CA LEU A 339 6.07 -9.04 1.18
C LEU A 339 7.57 -9.06 0.83
N GLU A 340 8.07 -8.08 0.09
CA GLU A 340 9.50 -7.99 -0.25
C GLU A 340 10.39 -7.56 0.93
N ALA A 341 9.86 -6.76 1.87
CA ALA A 341 10.59 -6.39 3.08
C ALA A 341 10.87 -7.60 4.00
N SER A 342 9.95 -8.58 4.04
CA SER A 342 10.03 -9.76 4.89
C SER A 342 11.18 -10.72 4.56
N LYS A 343 11.77 -10.62 3.36
CA LYS A 343 12.95 -11.40 2.95
C LYS A 343 14.25 -10.96 3.65
N GLY A 344 14.27 -9.80 4.31
CA GLY A 344 15.38 -9.42 5.19
C GLY A 344 15.24 -10.13 6.53
N LYS A 345 16.21 -11.00 6.90
CA LYS A 345 16.32 -11.60 8.24
C LYS A 345 15.89 -10.59 9.31
N GLY A 346 14.77 -10.86 9.96
CA GLY A 346 14.27 -10.03 11.06
C GLY A 346 15.36 -9.89 12.10
N MET A 347 15.77 -8.65 12.38
CA MET A 347 16.47 -8.38 13.63
C MET A 347 15.49 -8.71 14.75
N SER A 348 15.75 -9.81 15.47
CA SER A 348 15.11 -10.03 16.76
C SER A 348 15.31 -8.78 17.61
N PRO A 349 14.26 -8.19 18.19
CA PRO A 349 14.43 -7.02 19.04
C PRO A 349 15.38 -7.38 20.18
N LEU A 350 16.53 -6.72 20.21
CA LEU A 350 17.45 -6.75 21.34
C LEU A 350 16.75 -6.02 22.47
N LEU A 351 16.10 -6.78 23.33
CA LEU A 351 15.44 -6.29 24.53
C LEU A 351 16.54 -5.94 25.56
N THR A 352 17.11 -4.75 25.48
CA THR A 352 17.92 -4.23 26.58
C THR A 352 16.97 -3.68 27.63
N LEU A 353 16.66 -4.48 28.64
CA LEU A 353 15.99 -4.02 29.84
C LEU A 353 16.87 -2.94 30.50
N PRO A 354 16.32 -1.79 30.93
CA PRO A 354 17.06 -0.86 31.75
C PRO A 354 17.35 -1.53 33.10
N VAL A 355 18.64 -1.61 33.44
CA VAL A 355 19.07 -1.96 34.79
C VAL A 355 18.84 -0.73 35.64
N ASN A 356 17.90 -0.80 36.57
CA ASN A 356 17.83 0.05 37.76
C ASN A 356 17.35 -0.78 38.94
#